data_AF-A0A3R6Q060-F1
#
_entry.id   AF-A0A3R6Q060-F1
#
_cell.length_a   1.000
_cell.length_b   1.000
_cell.length_c   1.000
_cell.angle_alpha   90.00
_cell.angle_beta   90.00
_cell.angle_gamma   90.00
#
_symmetry.space_group_name_H-M   'P 1'
#
loop_
_entity.id
_entity.type
_entity.pdbx_description
1 polymer ?
#
loop_
_entity_poly.entity_id
_entity_poly.type
_entity_poly.pdbx_seq_one_letter_code
_entity_poly.pdbx_strand_id
1 'polypeptide(L)'
;MLKYCKKCGTISKRYEYEKDEPCRFCKNKMYDVPDEYYPKLNGEIIRTVIDNKEKFLEECVKSSPEFDPKLFEEAPLFFKKKSQEMDRAIKIGSAIRAGADPKLAFKNGGQNLPKCPACGSLNVKKIGSVERVASVGFFGLFSKKINKSFECKNCGMMF
;
A
#
# COMPACT_ATOMS: atom_id res chain seq x y z
N MET A 1 10.72 -20.11 -1.67
CA MET A 1 12.18 -19.96 -1.91
C MET A 1 12.54 -18.49 -2.13
N LEU A 2 13.79 -18.08 -1.89
CA LEU A 2 14.26 -16.78 -2.35
C LEU A 2 14.89 -16.96 -3.72
N LYS A 3 14.52 -16.07 -4.63
CA LYS A 3 15.18 -15.96 -5.93
C LYS A 3 15.79 -14.58 -6.07
N TYR A 4 16.90 -14.50 -6.77
CA TYR A 4 17.59 -13.25 -7.08
C TYR A 4 17.77 -13.07 -8.59
N CYS A 5 17.93 -11.82 -9.01
CA CYS A 5 18.27 -11.50 -10.39
C CYS A 5 19.75 -11.16 -10.49
N LYS A 6 20.48 -11.86 -11.38
CA LYS A 6 21.90 -11.60 -11.65
C LYS A 6 22.16 -10.23 -12.28
N LYS A 7 21.20 -9.73 -13.08
CA LYS A 7 21.34 -8.43 -13.77
C LYS A 7 21.18 -7.22 -12.86
N CYS A 8 20.11 -7.17 -12.06
CA CYS A 8 19.79 -5.99 -11.24
C CYS A 8 19.93 -6.22 -9.74
N GLY A 9 20.37 -7.40 -9.30
CA GLY A 9 20.59 -7.72 -7.88
C GLY A 9 19.32 -7.82 -7.02
N THR A 10 18.15 -7.74 -7.62
CA THR A 10 16.88 -7.77 -6.88
C THR A 10 16.62 -9.17 -6.32
N ILE A 11 16.19 -9.22 -5.06
CA ILE A 11 15.85 -10.46 -4.36
C ILE A 11 14.35 -10.45 -4.10
N SER A 12 13.68 -11.56 -4.38
CA SER A 12 12.24 -11.72 -4.15
C SER A 12 11.93 -13.09 -3.57
N LYS A 13 10.99 -13.13 -2.63
CA LYS A 13 10.39 -14.37 -2.15
C LYS A 13 9.39 -14.85 -3.20
N ARG A 14 9.55 -16.09 -3.65
CA ARG A 14 8.68 -16.74 -4.63
C ARG A 14 8.07 -18.00 -4.05
N TYR A 15 6.82 -18.24 -4.40
CA TYR A 15 6.12 -19.49 -4.17
C TYR A 15 6.33 -20.44 -5.35
N GLU A 16 6.00 -21.71 -5.17
CA GLU A 16 6.21 -22.76 -6.19
C GLU A 16 5.53 -22.41 -7.53
N TYR A 17 4.32 -21.85 -7.48
CA TYR A 17 3.58 -21.45 -8.67
C TYR A 17 4.12 -20.18 -9.35
N GLU A 18 5.03 -19.43 -8.71
CA GLU A 18 5.68 -18.23 -9.28
C GLU A 18 7.17 -18.47 -9.60
N LYS A 19 7.65 -19.71 -9.54
CA LYS A 19 9.09 -19.99 -9.56
C LYS A 19 9.78 -19.57 -10.86
N ASP A 20 9.04 -19.61 -11.97
CA ASP A 20 9.50 -19.27 -13.31
C ASP A 20 9.19 -17.82 -13.69
N GLU A 21 8.55 -17.05 -12.80
CA GLU A 21 8.25 -15.66 -13.09
C GLU A 21 9.52 -14.81 -13.18
N PRO A 22 9.65 -13.97 -14.22
CA PRO A 22 10.81 -13.12 -14.39
C PRO A 22 10.89 -12.06 -13.29
N CYS A 23 12.05 -11.40 -13.20
CA CYS A 23 12.30 -10.29 -12.31
C CYS A 23 11.22 -9.21 -12.46
N ARG A 24 10.59 -8.82 -11.35
CA ARG A 24 9.52 -7.80 -11.35
C ARG A 24 9.99 -6.44 -11.85
N PHE A 25 11.29 -6.14 -11.68
CA PHE A 25 11.94 -4.90 -12.09
C PHE A 25 12.42 -4.97 -13.55
N CYS A 26 13.44 -5.77 -13.86
CA CYS A 26 14.11 -5.76 -15.17
C CYS A 26 13.64 -6.86 -16.14
N LYS A 27 12.69 -7.70 -15.74
CA LYS A 27 12.11 -8.79 -16.56
C LYS A 27 13.07 -9.92 -16.97
N ASN A 28 14.30 -9.94 -16.47
CA ASN A 28 15.23 -11.05 -16.68
C ASN A 28 14.90 -12.28 -15.83
N LYS A 29 15.45 -13.42 -16.24
CA LYS A 29 15.38 -14.67 -15.47
C LYS A 29 15.92 -14.50 -14.06
N MET A 30 15.27 -15.15 -13.11
CA MET A 30 15.71 -15.21 -11.73
C MET A 30 16.31 -16.59 -11.41
N TYR A 31 17.19 -16.61 -10.42
CA TYR A 31 17.94 -17.78 -9.98
C TYR A 31 17.69 -18.01 -8.50
N ASP A 32 17.74 -19.26 -8.06
CA ASP A 32 17.61 -19.58 -6.65
C ASP A 32 18.84 -19.10 -5.88
N VAL A 33 18.60 -18.54 -4.70
CA VAL A 33 19.70 -18.13 -3.81
C VAL A 33 20.39 -19.40 -3.30
N PRO A 34 21.74 -19.47 -3.34
CA PRO A 34 22.45 -20.64 -2.83
C PRO A 34 22.20 -20.89 -1.34
N ASP A 35 22.13 -22.16 -0.95
CA ASP A 35 21.80 -22.59 0.41
C ASP A 35 22.79 -22.06 1.48
N GLU A 36 24.02 -21.75 1.08
CA GLU A 36 25.07 -21.19 1.93
C GLU A 36 24.74 -19.81 2.51
N TYR A 37 23.89 -19.04 1.82
CA TYR A 37 23.48 -17.70 2.25
C TYR A 37 22.21 -17.72 3.09
N TYR A 38 21.71 -18.89 3.49
CA TYR A 38 20.60 -18.98 4.43
C TYR A 38 21.11 -19.24 5.85
N PRO A 39 20.46 -18.66 6.88
CA PRO A 39 20.80 -18.96 8.27
C PRO A 39 20.46 -20.43 8.58
N LYS A 40 21.48 -21.16 9.06
CA LYS A 40 21.38 -22.58 9.42
C LYS A 40 21.57 -22.80 10.92
N LEU A 41 20.79 -23.71 11.51
CA LEU A 41 21.04 -24.25 12.85
C LEU A 41 21.10 -25.77 12.70
N ASN A 42 22.18 -26.37 13.19
CA ASN A 42 22.43 -27.81 13.06
C ASN A 42 22.36 -28.32 11.60
N GLY A 43 22.71 -27.47 10.63
CA GLY A 43 22.68 -27.79 9.20
C GLY A 43 21.34 -27.56 8.50
N GLU A 44 20.26 -27.26 9.23
CA GLU A 44 18.93 -27.01 8.66
C GLU A 44 18.65 -25.50 8.50
N ILE A 45 18.03 -25.12 7.37
CA ILE A 45 17.64 -23.74 7.09
C ILE A 45 16.49 -23.34 8.02
N ILE A 46 16.74 -22.38 8.90
CA ILE A 46 15.76 -21.96 9.91
C ILE A 46 14.83 -20.89 9.36
N ARG A 47 15.35 -20.02 8.49
CA ARG A 47 14.64 -18.83 8.00
C ARG A 47 14.93 -18.58 6.53
N THR A 48 13.89 -18.23 5.78
CA THR A 48 13.99 -17.81 4.38
C THR A 48 14.40 -16.34 4.27
N VAL A 49 15.58 -16.02 4.81
CA VAL A 49 16.24 -14.71 4.73
C VAL A 49 17.68 -14.93 4.28
N ILE A 50 18.28 -13.90 3.66
CA ILE A 50 19.70 -13.95 3.31
C ILE A 50 20.52 -13.56 4.53
N ASP A 51 21.36 -14.47 4.99
CA ASP A 51 22.44 -14.17 5.92
C ASP A 51 23.58 -13.46 5.18
N ASN A 52 24.21 -12.49 5.84
CA ASN A 52 25.29 -11.68 5.29
C ASN A 52 25.05 -11.15 3.85
N LYS A 53 24.01 -10.31 3.71
CA LYS A 53 23.56 -9.76 2.42
C LYS A 53 24.67 -9.09 1.60
N GLU A 54 25.64 -8.45 2.24
CA GLU A 54 26.75 -7.77 1.56
C GLU A 54 27.63 -8.78 0.81
N LYS A 55 28.05 -9.85 1.50
CA LYS A 55 28.82 -10.93 0.89
C LYS A 55 28.07 -11.55 -0.30
N PHE A 56 26.77 -11.82 -0.15
CA PHE A 56 25.94 -12.31 -1.24
C PHE A 56 25.92 -11.38 -2.45
N LEU A 57 25.79 -10.06 -2.23
CA LEU A 57 25.77 -9.09 -3.32
C LEU A 57 27.11 -9.02 -4.07
N GLU A 58 28.23 -9.06 -3.37
CA GLU A 58 29.56 -9.09 -4.01
C GLU A 58 29.77 -10.39 -4.81
N GLU A 59 29.55 -11.54 -4.17
CA GLU A 59 29.91 -12.85 -4.73
C GLU A 59 28.94 -13.38 -5.77
N CYS A 60 27.63 -13.09 -5.66
CA CYS A 60 26.60 -13.65 -6.54
C CYS A 60 26.04 -12.66 -7.55
N VAL A 61 26.05 -11.37 -7.24
CA VAL A 61 25.44 -10.33 -8.09
C VAL A 61 26.51 -9.55 -8.85
N LYS A 62 27.42 -8.87 -8.15
CA LYS A 62 28.41 -7.98 -8.78
C LYS A 62 29.48 -8.72 -9.57
N SER A 63 29.78 -9.95 -9.19
CA SER A 63 30.66 -10.87 -9.94
C SER A 63 30.04 -11.38 -11.24
N SER A 64 28.73 -11.20 -11.45
CA SER A 64 28.02 -11.78 -12.57
C SER A 64 28.32 -11.05 -13.88
N PRO A 65 28.54 -11.76 -15.00
CA PRO A 65 28.73 -11.11 -16.31
C PRO A 65 27.48 -10.38 -16.80
N GLU A 66 26.31 -10.72 -16.28
CA GLU A 66 25.03 -10.07 -16.64
C GLU A 66 24.75 -8.81 -15.81
N PHE A 67 25.61 -8.48 -14.84
CA PHE A 67 25.39 -7.39 -13.89
C PHE A 67 25.34 -6.03 -14.57
N ASP A 68 24.31 -5.25 -14.24
CA ASP A 68 24.11 -3.89 -14.73
C ASP A 68 24.11 -2.92 -13.54
N PRO A 69 25.18 -2.14 -13.34
CA PRO A 69 25.30 -1.19 -12.24
C PRO A 69 24.16 -0.16 -12.19
N LYS A 70 23.68 0.31 -13.35
CA LYS A 70 22.61 1.32 -13.41
C LYS A 70 21.30 0.75 -12.88
N LEU A 71 20.95 -0.45 -13.35
CA LEU A 71 19.75 -1.14 -12.87
C LEU A 71 19.84 -1.50 -11.38
N PHE A 72 21.03 -1.81 -10.88
CA PHE A 72 21.24 -2.08 -9.46
C PHE A 72 20.95 -0.86 -8.58
N GLU A 73 21.40 0.32 -8.98
CA GLU A 73 21.14 1.58 -8.26
C GLU A 73 19.68 2.06 -8.39
N GLU A 74 19.05 1.81 -9.53
CA GLU A 74 17.64 2.19 -9.76
C GLU A 74 16.63 1.26 -9.07
N ALA A 75 16.99 -0.01 -8.86
CA ALA A 75 16.08 -1.00 -8.29
C ALA A 75 15.46 -0.58 -6.94
N PRO A 76 16.20 -0.08 -5.94
CA PRO A 76 15.63 0.43 -4.69
C PRO A 76 14.56 1.51 -4.90
N LEU A 77 14.78 2.43 -5.85
CA LEU A 77 13.83 3.52 -6.15
C LEU A 77 12.53 2.97 -6.75
N PHE A 78 12.63 1.98 -7.65
CA PHE A 78 11.47 1.31 -8.23
C PHE A 78 10.59 0.65 -7.15
N PHE A 79 11.19 -0.13 -6.24
CA PHE A 79 10.43 -0.78 -5.17
C PHE A 79 9.87 0.22 -4.17
N LYS A 80 10.60 1.30 -3.86
CA LYS A 80 10.08 2.38 -3.01
C LYS A 80 8.82 2.99 -3.60
N LYS A 81 8.82 3.32 -4.90
CA LYS A 81 7.65 3.84 -5.60
C LYS A 81 6.48 2.85 -5.58
N LYS A 82 6.74 1.56 -5.85
CA LYS A 82 5.71 0.52 -5.82
C LYS A 82 5.12 0.31 -4.42
N SER A 83 5.94 0.38 -3.38
CA SER A 83 5.46 0.32 -1.99
C SER A 83 4.53 1.50 -1.68
N GLN A 84 4.90 2.72 -2.09
CA GLN A 84 4.07 3.91 -1.87
C GLN A 84 2.72 3.84 -2.60
N GLU A 85 2.71 3.32 -3.83
CA GLU A 85 1.47 3.08 -4.59
C GLU A 85 0.56 2.09 -3.86
N MET A 86 1.12 0.98 -3.36
CA MET A 86 0.40 -0.03 -2.60
C MET A 86 -0.13 0.53 -1.27
N ASP A 87 0.69 1.26 -0.52
CA ASP A 87 0.29 1.90 0.74
C ASP A 87 -0.86 2.88 0.51
N ARG A 88 -0.84 3.63 -0.60
CA ARG A 88 -1.95 4.49 -1.00
C ARG A 88 -3.21 3.69 -1.28
N ALA A 89 -3.13 2.60 -2.03
CA ALA A 89 -4.27 1.73 -2.30
C ALA A 89 -4.85 1.12 -1.03
N ILE A 90 -4.00 0.66 -0.10
CA ILE A 90 -4.40 0.13 1.21
C ILE A 90 -5.12 1.21 2.03
N LYS A 91 -4.59 2.44 2.07
CA LYS A 91 -5.24 3.56 2.78
C LYS A 91 -6.61 3.88 2.22
N ILE A 92 -6.75 3.91 0.88
CA ILE A 92 -8.04 4.10 0.22
C ILE A 92 -9.01 2.98 0.63
N GLY A 93 -8.62 1.71 0.45
CA GLY A 93 -9.48 0.58 0.77
C GLY A 93 -9.83 0.47 2.26
N SER A 94 -8.90 0.84 3.15
CA SER A 94 -9.14 0.93 4.59
C SER A 94 -10.17 2.01 4.92
N ALA A 95 -10.04 3.20 4.34
CA ALA A 95 -10.99 4.29 4.54
C ALA A 95 -12.40 3.95 4.05
N ILE A 96 -12.53 3.30 2.89
CA ILE A 96 -13.82 2.84 2.35
C ILE A 96 -14.45 1.81 3.29
N ARG A 97 -13.68 0.82 3.77
CA ARG A 97 -14.17 -0.16 4.76
C ARG A 97 -14.60 0.49 6.07
N ALA A 98 -13.97 1.59 6.47
CA ALA A 98 -14.36 2.38 7.63
C ALA A 98 -15.58 3.30 7.38
N GLY A 99 -16.20 3.22 6.21
CA GLY A 99 -17.43 3.93 5.86
C GLY A 99 -17.23 5.25 5.10
N ALA A 100 -16.02 5.59 4.68
CA ALA A 100 -15.80 6.78 3.86
C ALA A 100 -16.49 6.67 2.49
N ASP A 101 -16.92 7.81 1.96
CA ASP A 101 -17.41 7.89 0.58
C ASP A 101 -16.31 7.46 -0.43
N PRO A 102 -16.58 6.48 -1.32
CA PRO A 102 -15.57 5.97 -2.25
C PRO A 102 -14.99 7.05 -3.16
N LYS A 103 -15.80 7.99 -3.68
CA LYS A 103 -15.33 9.02 -4.61
C LYS A 103 -14.32 9.93 -3.92
N LEU A 104 -14.60 10.35 -2.69
CA LEU A 104 -13.68 11.16 -1.88
C LEU A 104 -12.44 10.37 -1.47
N ALA A 105 -12.58 9.10 -1.09
CA ALA A 105 -11.46 8.23 -0.74
C ALA A 105 -10.47 8.08 -1.90
N PHE A 106 -10.94 7.83 -3.13
CA PHE A 106 -10.08 7.77 -4.32
C PHE A 106 -9.45 9.13 -4.64
N LYS A 107 -10.23 10.22 -4.60
CA LYS A 107 -9.75 11.58 -4.88
C LYS A 107 -8.60 12.00 -3.97
N ASN A 108 -8.72 11.75 -2.67
CA ASN A 108 -7.73 12.18 -1.68
C ASN A 108 -6.73 11.08 -1.28
N GLY A 109 -6.75 9.92 -1.94
CA GLY A 109 -5.84 8.82 -1.60
C GLY A 109 -6.04 8.24 -0.19
N GLY A 110 -7.28 8.22 0.30
CA GLY A 110 -7.65 7.73 1.63
C GLY A 110 -7.27 8.67 2.78
N GLN A 111 -6.85 9.91 2.47
CA GLN A 111 -6.43 10.92 3.45
C GLN A 111 -7.37 12.12 3.43
N ASN A 112 -7.30 12.98 4.46
CA ASN A 112 -8.06 14.24 4.54
C ASN A 112 -9.57 14.05 4.25
N LEU A 113 -10.14 12.99 4.82
CA LEU A 113 -11.54 12.64 4.68
C LEU A 113 -12.36 13.28 5.80
N PRO A 114 -13.59 13.75 5.53
CA PRO A 114 -14.45 14.33 6.55
C PRO A 114 -14.80 13.26 7.59
N LYS A 115 -14.68 13.61 8.87
CA LYS A 115 -14.98 12.75 10.01
C LYS A 115 -16.01 13.42 10.90
N CYS A 116 -16.88 12.62 11.51
CA CYS A 116 -17.80 13.13 12.52
C CYS A 116 -17.02 13.59 13.76
N PRO A 117 -17.15 14.84 14.21
CA PRO A 117 -16.42 15.34 15.37
C PRO A 117 -16.86 14.69 16.69
N ALA A 118 -18.08 14.13 16.76
CA ALA A 118 -18.59 13.51 17.99
C ALA A 118 -18.24 12.04 18.15
N CYS A 119 -18.11 11.27 17.06
CA CYS A 119 -17.85 9.83 17.14
C CYS A 119 -16.68 9.35 16.29
N GLY A 120 -16.01 10.25 15.55
CA GLY A 120 -14.88 9.91 14.68
C GLY A 120 -15.23 9.15 13.39
N SER A 121 -16.50 8.80 13.17
CA SER A 121 -16.92 8.02 12.00
C SER A 121 -16.63 8.74 10.68
N LEU A 122 -16.17 7.97 9.69
CA LEU A 122 -16.00 8.41 8.29
C LEU A 122 -17.30 8.28 7.48
N ASN A 123 -18.33 7.65 8.04
CA ASN A 123 -19.63 7.44 7.40
C ASN A 123 -20.47 8.71 7.48
N VAL A 124 -20.12 9.69 6.64
CA VAL A 124 -20.74 11.01 6.61
C VAL A 124 -21.27 11.31 5.20
N LYS A 125 -22.54 11.70 5.13
CA LYS A 125 -23.21 12.09 3.88
C LYS A 125 -23.20 13.60 3.74
N LYS A 126 -22.80 14.12 2.58
CA LYS A 126 -22.96 15.56 2.30
C LYS A 126 -24.44 15.88 2.15
N ILE A 127 -24.94 16.86 2.90
CA ILE A 127 -26.33 17.32 2.83
C ILE A 127 -26.49 18.18 1.57
N GLY A 128 -27.38 17.77 0.67
CA GLY A 128 -27.65 18.47 -0.58
C GLY A 128 -28.46 19.75 -0.40
N SER A 129 -28.44 20.65 -1.38
CA SER A 129 -29.17 21.93 -1.34
C SER A 129 -30.69 21.77 -1.17
N VAL A 130 -31.27 20.68 -1.70
CA VAL A 130 -32.71 20.40 -1.60
C VAL A 130 -33.11 19.95 -0.19
N GLU A 131 -32.31 19.08 0.45
CA GLU A 131 -32.51 18.66 1.85
C GLU A 131 -32.40 19.87 2.82
N ARG A 132 -31.51 20.83 2.51
CA ARG A 132 -31.39 22.08 3.28
C ARG A 132 -32.67 22.92 3.21
N VAL A 133 -33.23 23.12 2.02
CA VAL A 133 -34.44 23.94 1.82
C VAL A 133 -35.68 23.28 2.42
N ALA A 134 -35.84 21.95 2.32
CA ALA A 134 -36.96 21.25 2.94
C ALA A 134 -36.94 21.34 4.48
N SER A 135 -35.74 21.29 5.09
CA SER A 135 -35.59 21.45 6.54
C SER A 135 -35.87 22.87 7.04
N VAL A 136 -35.65 23.89 6.19
CA VAL A 136 -35.93 25.30 6.48
C VAL A 136 -37.41 25.63 6.27
N GLY A 137 -38.06 25.01 5.28
CA GLY A 137 -39.48 25.21 4.99
C GLY A 137 -40.44 24.55 5.98
N PHE A 138 -40.04 23.45 6.64
CA PHE A 138 -40.92 22.69 7.53
C PHE A 138 -40.81 23.05 9.03
N PHE A 139 -39.69 23.66 9.47
CA PHE A 139 -39.43 23.91 10.90
C PHE A 139 -39.40 25.39 11.33
N GLY A 140 -39.70 26.32 10.42
CA GLY A 140 -39.67 27.75 10.72
C GLY A 140 -38.26 28.26 11.08
N LEU A 141 -38.15 29.57 11.28
CA LEU A 141 -36.90 30.34 11.49
C LEU A 141 -36.10 29.98 12.77
N PHE A 142 -36.29 28.80 13.37
CA PHE A 142 -35.70 28.38 14.64
C PHE A 142 -34.87 27.08 14.60
N SER A 143 -34.52 26.56 13.42
CA SER A 143 -33.61 25.40 13.36
C SER A 143 -32.14 25.83 13.39
N LYS A 144 -31.40 25.44 14.43
CA LYS A 144 -29.91 25.40 14.55
C LYS A 144 -29.20 24.58 13.43
N LYS A 145 -29.83 24.42 12.26
CA LYS A 145 -29.39 23.61 11.10
C LYS A 145 -28.91 24.45 9.92
N ILE A 146 -29.06 25.77 9.97
CA ILE A 146 -28.54 26.70 8.95
C ILE A 146 -27.01 26.66 9.05
N ASN A 147 -26.33 26.26 7.97
CA ASN A 147 -24.87 26.12 7.80
C ASN A 147 -24.22 24.74 8.05
N LYS A 148 -24.99 23.67 8.26
CA LYS A 148 -24.42 22.31 8.36
C LYS A 148 -24.25 21.67 6.98
N SER A 149 -23.10 21.02 6.75
CA SER A 149 -22.72 20.50 5.43
C SER A 149 -22.78 18.98 5.32
N PHE A 150 -22.72 18.26 6.43
CA PHE A 150 -22.64 16.82 6.53
C PHE A 150 -23.59 16.26 7.59
N GLU A 151 -24.01 15.01 7.38
CA GLU A 151 -24.78 14.21 8.32
C GLU A 151 -24.01 12.90 8.59
N CYS A 152 -23.70 12.62 9.85
CA CYS A 152 -23.11 11.36 10.26
C CYS A 152 -24.16 10.25 10.26
N LYS A 153 -23.96 9.21 9.46
CA LYS A 153 -24.86 8.05 9.40
C LYS A 153 -24.64 7.05 10.53
N ASN A 154 -23.61 7.24 11.36
CA ASN A 154 -23.35 6.41 12.52
C ASN A 154 -24.07 6.91 13.79
N CYS A 155 -23.97 8.22 14.10
CA CYS A 155 -24.57 8.79 15.31
C CYS A 155 -25.70 9.80 15.04
N GLY A 156 -26.03 10.10 13.78
CA GLY A 156 -27.08 11.05 13.42
C GLY A 156 -26.70 12.54 13.59
N MET A 157 -25.49 12.84 14.08
CA MET A 157 -25.04 14.24 14.20
C MET A 157 -24.90 14.90 12.83
N MET A 158 -25.55 16.05 12.66
CA MET A 158 -25.30 16.96 11.54
C MET A 158 -24.22 17.99 11.93
N PHE A 159 -23.27 18.27 11.04
CA PHE A 159 -22.18 19.23 11.24
C PHE A 159 -21.73 19.89 9.92
#